data_AF-A0A0D1DX79-F1
#
_entry.id   AF-A0A0D1DX79-F1
#
_cell.length_a   1.000
_cell.length_b   1.000
_cell.length_c   1.000
_cell.angle_alpha   90.00
_cell.angle_beta   90.00
_cell.angle_gamma   90.00
#
_symmetry.space_group_name_H-M   'P 1'
#
loop_
_entity.id
_entity.type
_entity.pdbx_description
1 polymer ?
#
loop_
_entity_poly.entity_id
_entity_poly.type
_entity_poly.pdbx_seq_one_letter_code
_entity_poly.pdbx_strand_id
1 'polypeptide(L)'
;MSTVNLSLQRRQSKLPLGLQPHHLTFALYLCSIVVLGTTYSVIYGTHLQNVRISSGISGSSDSQFPSTLPGAAVAPVPQQNNVEGNTNLGPIPATILLPPHHALNYWANRKNIVNQLFVKKACIWTTLAWSLQLFLLRLAPASTATTTSAAAPSRASANVASRVDHKKDEDATVEPATQATITSPVSISVLRYMIATAVWLLFANWFFGPPLSERILTATGAVCVPSSDPQQSPVESLYCRTRTPLSSSTHPALFSSKSAASLQASKSIRAIWKGGHDISGHTFIMVLSSLLLLEDVAPYLAVLLGRSAFAKLLFPSGAPLNAAKTRWSTSAYAAVAASVGLVGLWSWMLLNTAIYFHTPQEKISGLLVGLLAWLVLPKGN
;
A
#
# COMPACT_ATOMS: atom_id res chain seq x y z
N MET A 1 0.42 8.26 45.69
CA MET A 1 0.36 9.06 44.44
C MET A 1 0.36 8.21 43.16
N SER A 2 0.02 6.91 43.22
CA SER A 2 0.18 5.96 42.10
C SER A 2 -1.13 5.45 41.49
N THR A 3 -2.29 5.82 42.05
CA THR A 3 -3.62 5.33 41.61
C THR A 3 -4.33 6.29 40.66
N VAL A 4 -3.97 7.58 40.66
CA VAL A 4 -4.64 8.61 39.84
C VAL A 4 -4.21 8.52 38.36
N ASN A 5 -2.96 8.14 38.07
CA ASN A 5 -2.49 8.01 36.68
C ASN A 5 -3.13 6.83 35.91
N LEU A 6 -3.56 5.77 36.60
CA LEU A 6 -4.27 4.65 35.98
C LEU A 6 -5.70 4.99 35.56
N SER A 7 -6.33 5.97 36.23
CA SER A 7 -7.72 6.36 35.93
C SER A 7 -7.87 7.25 34.69
N LEU A 8 -6.85 8.05 34.34
CA LEU A 8 -6.90 8.93 33.16
C LEU A 8 -6.64 8.18 31.84
N GLN A 9 -5.86 7.10 31.88
CA GLN A 9 -5.61 6.24 30.71
C GLN A 9 -6.82 5.38 30.33
N ARG A 10 -7.76 5.17 31.28
CA ARG A 10 -8.98 4.36 31.13
C ARG A 10 -10.14 5.12 30.46
N ARG A 11 -10.04 6.45 30.30
CA ARG A 11 -11.11 7.30 29.70
C ARG A 11 -10.91 7.65 28.22
N GLN A 12 -10.01 6.99 27.50
CA GLN A 12 -10.06 7.00 26.05
C GLN A 12 -11.17 6.02 25.63
N SER A 13 -12.24 6.55 25.02
CA SER A 13 -13.33 5.75 24.46
C SER A 13 -12.75 4.76 23.45
N LYS A 14 -12.52 3.52 23.88
CA LYS A 14 -12.09 2.44 23.01
C LYS A 14 -13.27 2.15 22.09
N LEU A 15 -13.10 2.42 20.79
CA LEU A 15 -14.04 1.98 19.76
C LEU A 15 -14.10 0.44 19.76
N PRO A 16 -15.15 -0.19 19.18
CA PRO A 16 -15.19 -1.64 19.03
C PRO A 16 -13.90 -2.16 18.37
N LEU A 17 -13.49 -3.39 18.70
CA LEU A 17 -12.21 -4.00 18.30
C LEU A 17 -10.94 -3.34 18.87
N GLY A 18 -11.06 -2.50 19.90
CA GLY A 18 -9.90 -1.87 20.55
C GLY A 18 -9.28 -0.74 19.73
N LEU A 19 -10.03 -0.19 18.77
CA LEU A 19 -9.58 0.91 17.92
C LEU A 19 -9.51 2.23 18.71
N GLN A 20 -8.54 3.07 18.38
CA GLN A 20 -8.43 4.46 18.82
C GLN A 20 -8.84 5.39 17.67
N PRO A 21 -9.24 6.64 17.94
CA PRO A 21 -9.71 7.56 16.89
C PRO A 21 -8.69 7.81 15.77
N HIS A 22 -7.40 7.84 16.07
CA HIS A 22 -6.36 8.03 15.07
C HIS A 22 -6.25 6.87 14.06
N HIS A 23 -6.60 5.64 14.47
CA HIS A 23 -6.70 4.50 13.55
C HIS A 23 -7.76 4.76 12.48
N LEU A 24 -8.91 5.32 12.87
CA LEU A 24 -9.97 5.68 11.93
C LEU A 24 -9.50 6.80 11.00
N THR A 25 -8.78 7.81 11.52
CA THR A 25 -8.24 8.88 10.68
C THR A 25 -7.28 8.34 9.61
N PHE A 26 -6.37 7.41 9.96
CA PHE A 26 -5.45 6.80 8.98
C PHE A 26 -6.20 5.97 7.93
N ALA A 27 -7.17 5.16 8.36
CA ALA A 27 -7.99 4.38 7.43
C ALA A 27 -8.78 5.27 6.49
N LEU A 28 -9.46 6.30 7.02
CA LEU A 28 -10.24 7.26 6.22
C LEU A 28 -9.36 8.05 5.24
N TYR A 29 -8.15 8.43 5.64
CA TYR A 29 -7.18 9.08 4.75
C TYR A 29 -6.87 8.22 3.52
N LEU A 30 -6.52 6.95 3.71
CA LEU A 30 -6.22 6.05 2.58
C LEU A 30 -7.47 5.71 1.77
N CYS A 31 -8.63 5.53 2.42
CA CYS A 31 -9.91 5.35 1.74
C CYS A 31 -10.21 6.55 0.84
N SER A 32 -9.99 7.76 1.33
CA SER A 32 -10.24 8.99 0.57
C SER A 32 -9.40 9.05 -0.71
N ILE A 33 -8.14 8.60 -0.67
CA ILE A 33 -7.26 8.54 -1.85
C ILE A 33 -7.85 7.62 -2.91
N VAL A 34 -8.28 6.41 -2.51
CA VAL A 34 -8.85 5.43 -3.44
C VAL A 34 -10.18 5.91 -3.99
N VAL A 35 -11.06 6.45 -3.15
CA VAL A 35 -12.38 6.95 -3.57
C VAL A 35 -12.22 8.14 -4.52
N LEU A 36 -11.45 9.16 -4.15
CA LEU A 36 -11.24 10.35 -5.00
C LEU A 36 -10.56 9.98 -6.32
N GLY A 37 -9.52 9.13 -6.28
CA GLY A 37 -8.86 8.66 -7.50
C GLY A 37 -9.77 7.81 -8.39
N THR A 38 -10.63 6.97 -7.79
CA THR A 38 -11.61 6.17 -8.53
C THR A 38 -12.70 7.04 -9.14
N THR A 39 -13.22 8.01 -8.39
CA THR A 39 -14.19 9.00 -8.89
C THR A 39 -13.60 9.78 -10.06
N TYR A 40 -12.38 10.28 -9.93
CA TYR A 40 -11.65 10.90 -11.04
C TYR A 40 -11.57 9.94 -12.23
N SER A 41 -11.18 8.68 -12.00
CA SER A 41 -11.02 7.68 -13.06
C SER A 41 -12.33 7.37 -13.79
N VAL A 42 -13.46 7.42 -13.09
CA VAL A 42 -14.80 7.26 -13.66
C VAL A 42 -15.19 8.49 -14.49
N ILE A 43 -15.04 9.69 -13.91
CA ILE A 43 -15.39 10.96 -14.57
C ILE A 43 -14.61 11.16 -15.87
N TYR A 44 -13.31 10.89 -15.85
CA TYR A 44 -12.41 11.10 -16.99
C TYR A 44 -12.19 9.85 -17.86
N GLY A 45 -12.88 8.75 -17.57
CA GLY A 45 -12.86 7.54 -18.40
C GLY A 45 -11.52 6.78 -18.43
N THR A 46 -10.56 7.09 -17.56
CA THR A 46 -9.23 6.42 -17.55
C THR A 46 -9.31 4.92 -17.21
N HIS A 47 -10.40 4.48 -16.57
CA HIS A 47 -10.65 3.06 -16.26
C HIS A 47 -11.17 2.24 -17.45
N LEU A 48 -11.68 2.87 -18.53
CA LEU A 48 -12.40 2.19 -19.60
C LEU A 48 -11.57 1.09 -20.28
N GLN A 49 -10.27 1.34 -20.46
CA GLN A 49 -9.37 0.34 -21.01
C GLN A 49 -9.19 -0.88 -20.09
N ASN A 50 -9.17 -0.67 -18.77
CA ASN A 50 -9.10 -1.77 -17.80
C ASN A 50 -10.40 -2.58 -17.81
N VAL A 51 -11.55 -1.93 -17.98
CA VAL A 51 -12.86 -2.61 -18.11
C VAL A 51 -12.88 -3.49 -19.36
N ARG A 52 -12.43 -2.99 -20.52
CA ARG A 52 -12.36 -3.81 -21.75
C ARG A 52 -11.45 -5.03 -21.60
N ILE A 53 -10.35 -4.90 -20.85
CA ILE A 53 -9.44 -6.01 -20.59
C ILE A 53 -10.07 -7.04 -19.64
N SER A 54 -10.82 -6.57 -18.64
CA SER A 54 -11.48 -7.39 -17.60
C SER A 54 -12.79 -8.01 -18.08
N SER A 55 -13.54 -7.40 -19.00
CA SER A 55 -14.85 -7.93 -19.45
C SER A 55 -14.76 -9.05 -20.48
N GLY A 56 -13.59 -9.27 -21.11
CA GLY A 56 -13.43 -10.27 -22.19
C GLY A 56 -14.22 -9.96 -23.47
N ILE A 57 -15.17 -9.03 -23.44
CA ILE A 57 -15.97 -8.58 -24.58
C ILE A 57 -15.12 -7.64 -25.43
N SER A 58 -14.45 -8.20 -26.43
CA SER A 58 -13.99 -7.42 -27.57
C SER A 58 -15.13 -7.41 -28.57
N GLY A 59 -15.90 -6.32 -28.61
CA GLY A 59 -16.69 -6.01 -29.80
C GLY A 59 -15.73 -6.01 -30.99
N SER A 60 -16.12 -6.68 -32.06
CA SER A 60 -15.50 -6.57 -33.38
C SER A 60 -15.42 -5.10 -33.77
N SER A 61 -14.26 -4.48 -33.61
CA SER A 61 -13.94 -3.18 -34.19
C SER A 61 -12.42 -3.11 -34.27
N ASP A 62 -11.93 -3.61 -35.39
CA ASP A 62 -10.72 -3.19 -36.08
C ASP A 62 -9.78 -2.29 -35.29
N SER A 63 -8.63 -2.87 -34.94
CA SER A 63 -7.37 -2.13 -34.82
C SER A 63 -6.93 -1.65 -36.21
N GLN A 64 -7.76 -0.86 -36.86
CA GLN A 64 -7.45 -0.16 -38.11
C GLN A 64 -7.74 1.31 -37.86
N PHE A 65 -6.68 2.07 -37.62
CA PHE A 65 -6.71 3.49 -37.97
C PHE A 65 -7.24 3.58 -39.40
N PRO A 66 -8.33 4.31 -39.69
CA PRO A 66 -8.67 4.62 -41.07
C PRO A 66 -7.62 5.59 -41.58
N SER A 67 -6.58 5.04 -42.21
CA SER A 67 -5.86 5.72 -43.27
C SER A 67 -6.86 6.05 -44.38
N THR A 68 -6.73 7.26 -44.92
CA THR A 68 -7.46 7.89 -46.05
C THR A 68 -8.70 8.72 -45.68
N LEU A 69 -8.48 10.04 -45.56
CA LEU A 69 -9.45 11.05 -45.96
C LEU A 69 -9.73 10.95 -47.47
N PRO A 70 -11.01 11.05 -47.88
CA PRO A 70 -11.33 11.82 -49.07
C PRO A 70 -12.38 12.89 -48.75
N GLY A 71 -12.10 14.12 -49.19
CA GLY A 71 -13.14 15.13 -49.44
C GLY A 71 -13.61 15.92 -48.23
N ALA A 72 -13.06 17.14 -48.09
CA ALA A 72 -13.74 18.21 -47.38
C ALA A 72 -14.95 18.71 -48.20
N ALA A 73 -15.96 19.17 -47.44
CA ALA A 73 -16.99 20.15 -47.77
C ALA A 73 -18.42 19.66 -48.08
N VAL A 74 -19.34 20.46 -47.52
CA VAL A 74 -20.77 20.69 -47.84
C VAL A 74 -21.81 19.92 -47.02
N ALA A 75 -22.47 20.64 -46.11
CA ALA A 75 -23.87 20.42 -45.68
C ALA A 75 -24.80 21.23 -46.64
N PRO A 76 -26.15 21.08 -46.71
CA PRO A 76 -27.07 20.46 -45.72
C PRO A 76 -28.36 19.73 -46.29
N VAL A 77 -29.29 19.40 -45.37
CA VAL A 77 -30.78 19.19 -45.47
C VAL A 77 -31.35 17.76 -45.83
N PRO A 78 -32.64 17.39 -45.55
CA PRO A 78 -33.12 16.69 -44.33
C PRO A 78 -34.03 15.44 -44.56
N GLN A 79 -34.51 14.85 -43.44
CA GLN A 79 -35.63 13.89 -43.26
C GLN A 79 -35.42 12.44 -43.73
N GLN A 80 -35.53 11.44 -42.82
CA GLN A 80 -36.78 10.72 -42.54
C GLN A 80 -36.62 9.69 -41.40
N ASN A 81 -37.73 9.44 -40.71
CA ASN A 81 -37.92 8.67 -39.50
C ASN A 81 -37.53 7.18 -39.61
N ASN A 82 -36.95 6.62 -38.54
CA ASN A 82 -37.54 5.43 -37.91
C ASN A 82 -37.08 5.24 -36.46
N VAL A 83 -38.05 4.94 -35.61
CA VAL A 83 -37.93 4.73 -34.17
C VAL A 83 -37.62 3.25 -33.93
N GLU A 84 -36.59 2.94 -33.15
CA GLU A 84 -36.57 1.75 -32.30
C GLU A 84 -35.60 1.98 -31.13
N GLY A 85 -36.12 1.76 -29.92
CA GLY A 85 -35.52 2.23 -28.69
C GLY A 85 -34.19 1.57 -28.34
N ASN A 86 -33.28 2.38 -27.80
CA ASN A 86 -32.27 1.99 -26.82
C ASN A 86 -31.76 3.26 -26.13
N THR A 87 -31.48 3.16 -24.83
CA THR A 87 -31.06 4.24 -23.95
C THR A 87 -29.85 4.99 -24.52
N ASN A 88 -30.10 6.19 -25.03
CA ASN A 88 -29.08 7.12 -25.48
C ASN A 88 -28.36 7.70 -24.27
N LEU A 89 -27.19 7.16 -23.92
CA LEU A 89 -26.15 8.03 -23.39
C LEU A 89 -25.75 8.95 -24.55
N GLY A 90 -26.04 10.25 -24.41
CA GLY A 90 -25.69 11.25 -25.41
C GLY A 90 -24.19 11.25 -25.74
N PRO A 91 -23.79 11.81 -26.88
CA PRO A 91 -22.39 11.85 -27.29
C PRO A 91 -21.58 12.59 -26.23
N ILE A 92 -20.64 11.86 -25.63
CA ILE A 92 -19.62 12.42 -24.74
C ILE A 92 -18.85 13.47 -25.56
N PRO A 93 -18.66 14.71 -25.06
CA PRO A 93 -18.01 15.77 -25.81
C PRO A 93 -16.63 15.33 -26.34
N ALA A 94 -16.35 15.71 -27.59
CA ALA A 94 -15.14 15.37 -28.35
C ALA A 94 -13.84 16.03 -27.83
N THR A 95 -13.72 16.24 -26.52
CA THR A 95 -12.52 16.74 -25.85
C THR A 95 -11.65 15.60 -25.29
N ILE A 96 -12.04 14.33 -25.50
CA ILE A 96 -11.38 13.14 -24.90
C ILE A 96 -10.64 12.28 -25.95
N LEU A 97 -10.47 12.76 -27.18
CA LEU A 97 -9.52 12.14 -28.11
C LEU A 97 -8.16 12.82 -27.92
N LEU A 98 -7.34 12.30 -27.00
CA LEU A 98 -5.92 12.61 -27.01
C LEU A 98 -5.38 12.24 -28.41
N PRO A 99 -4.65 13.15 -29.09
CA PRO A 99 -3.97 12.85 -30.34
C PRO A 99 -3.09 11.59 -30.22
N PRO A 100 -2.89 10.83 -31.32
CA PRO A 100 -2.33 9.47 -31.29
C PRO A 100 -0.84 9.36 -30.93
N HIS A 101 -0.21 10.44 -30.45
CA HIS A 101 1.22 10.50 -30.12
C HIS A 101 1.55 11.05 -28.73
N HIS A 102 0.58 11.19 -27.83
CA HIS A 102 0.92 11.57 -26.46
C HIS A 102 1.46 10.35 -25.68
N ALA A 103 2.74 10.41 -25.32
CA ALA A 103 3.35 9.55 -24.34
C ALA A 103 2.41 9.45 -23.13
N LEU A 104 2.08 8.22 -22.71
CA LEU A 104 1.34 7.99 -21.47
C LEU A 104 1.96 8.85 -20.37
N ASN A 105 1.12 9.55 -19.60
CA ASN A 105 1.57 10.27 -18.40
C ASN A 105 2.57 9.40 -17.65
N TYR A 106 3.69 9.97 -17.19
CA TYR A 106 4.79 9.21 -16.57
C TYR A 106 4.29 8.14 -15.58
N TRP A 107 3.28 8.50 -14.78
CA TRP A 107 2.67 7.65 -13.78
C TRP A 107 1.70 6.57 -14.31
N ALA A 108 1.13 6.77 -15.50
CA ALA A 108 0.34 5.78 -16.21
C ALA A 108 1.22 4.70 -16.89
N ASN A 109 2.53 4.94 -17.01
CA ASN A 109 3.47 3.95 -17.52
C ASN A 109 3.94 3.00 -16.41
N ARG A 110 3.59 1.70 -16.50
CA ARG A 110 4.02 0.65 -15.55
C ARG A 110 5.54 0.41 -15.53
N LYS A 111 6.28 0.94 -16.50
CA LYS A 111 7.75 0.84 -16.58
C LYS A 111 8.46 2.09 -16.03
N ASN A 112 7.74 3.04 -15.42
CA ASN A 112 8.40 4.19 -14.81
C ASN A 112 9.34 3.77 -13.65
N ILE A 113 10.36 4.58 -13.39
CA ILE A 113 11.45 4.25 -12.45
C ILE A 113 10.90 4.03 -11.04
N VAL A 114 9.98 4.88 -10.59
CA VAL A 114 9.36 4.77 -9.26
C VAL A 114 8.61 3.45 -9.12
N ASN A 115 7.85 3.03 -10.14
CA ASN A 115 7.14 1.77 -10.12
C ASN A 115 8.10 0.57 -10.09
N GLN A 116 9.20 0.63 -10.85
CA GLN A 116 10.18 -0.45 -10.91
C GLN A 116 10.98 -0.60 -9.61
N LEU A 117 11.40 0.51 -9.01
CA LEU A 117 12.25 0.50 -7.82
C LEU A 117 11.45 0.35 -6.53
N PHE A 118 10.31 1.02 -6.40
CA PHE A 118 9.55 1.07 -5.16
C PHE A 118 8.35 0.14 -5.19
N VAL A 119 7.42 0.36 -6.11
CA VAL A 119 6.11 -0.31 -6.08
C VAL A 119 6.23 -1.81 -6.26
N LYS A 120 7.00 -2.28 -7.26
CA LYS A 120 7.26 -3.71 -7.47
C LYS A 120 8.03 -4.37 -6.32
N LYS A 121 8.73 -3.57 -5.51
CA LYS A 121 9.51 -4.01 -4.34
C LYS A 121 8.90 -3.51 -3.02
N ALA A 122 7.59 -3.23 -2.99
CA ALA A 122 6.95 -2.58 -1.84
C ALA A 122 7.15 -3.35 -0.53
N CYS A 123 7.14 -4.69 -0.58
CA CYS A 123 7.39 -5.54 0.58
C CYS A 123 8.79 -5.31 1.19
N ILE A 124 9.83 -5.17 0.35
CA ILE A 124 11.21 -4.95 0.80
C ILE A 124 11.31 -3.58 1.48
N TRP A 125 10.79 -2.53 0.84
CA TRP A 125 10.83 -1.17 1.39
C TRP A 125 10.03 -1.05 2.70
N THR A 126 8.87 -1.70 2.78
CA THR A 126 8.06 -1.74 4.00
C THR A 126 8.82 -2.47 5.12
N THR A 127 9.47 -3.59 4.82
CA THR A 127 10.28 -4.35 5.77
C THR A 127 11.47 -3.56 6.27
N LEU A 128 12.16 -2.84 5.38
CA LEU A 128 13.28 -1.98 5.74
C LEU A 128 12.83 -0.84 6.67
N ALA A 129 11.72 -0.17 6.34
CA ALA A 129 11.17 0.90 7.18
C ALA A 129 10.69 0.38 8.54
N TRP A 130 10.01 -0.76 8.59
CA TRP A 130 9.62 -1.40 9.84
C TRP A 130 10.83 -1.80 10.68
N SER A 131 11.86 -2.38 10.07
CA SER A 131 13.12 -2.73 10.77
C SER A 131 13.77 -1.48 11.35
N LEU A 132 13.82 -0.39 10.58
CA LEU A 132 14.35 0.89 11.04
C LEU A 132 13.58 1.42 12.26
N GLN A 133 12.25 1.33 12.24
CA GLN A 133 11.40 1.69 13.39
C GLN A 133 11.69 0.79 14.60
N LEU A 134 11.79 -0.53 14.39
CA LEU A 134 12.07 -1.49 15.45
C LEU A 134 13.40 -1.17 16.15
N PHE A 135 14.48 -1.03 15.38
CA PHE A 135 15.82 -0.82 15.93
C PHE A 135 16.03 0.59 16.48
N LEU A 136 15.60 1.63 15.77
CA LEU A 136 15.90 3.01 16.15
C LEU A 136 14.87 3.64 17.10
N LEU A 137 13.65 3.11 17.16
CA LEU A 137 12.59 3.65 18.03
C LEU A 137 12.29 2.80 19.26
N ARG A 138 12.50 1.48 19.20
CA ARG A 138 12.09 0.55 20.27
C ARG A 138 13.23 -0.20 20.94
N LEU A 139 14.31 -0.50 20.22
CA LEU A 139 15.47 -1.22 20.75
C LEU A 139 16.67 -0.31 21.07
N ALA A 140 16.64 0.96 20.64
CA ALA A 140 17.72 1.90 20.91
C ALA A 140 17.84 2.16 22.42
N PRO A 141 19.03 1.99 23.03
CA PRO A 141 19.25 2.36 24.42
C PRO A 141 18.93 3.84 24.61
N ALA A 142 18.12 4.19 25.61
CA ALA A 142 17.98 5.57 26.02
C ALA A 142 19.38 6.07 26.38
N SER A 143 19.92 7.04 25.63
CA SER A 143 21.22 7.60 25.94
C SER A 143 21.14 8.19 27.34
N THR A 144 21.73 7.50 28.32
CA THR A 144 21.93 8.00 29.66
C THR A 144 22.83 9.21 29.51
N ALA A 145 22.22 10.40 29.48
CA ALA A 145 22.97 11.63 29.62
C ALA A 145 23.55 11.61 31.03
N THR A 146 24.77 11.09 31.16
CA THR A 146 25.61 11.27 32.33
C THR A 146 25.81 12.76 32.48
N THR A 147 24.92 13.38 33.26
CA THR A 147 25.09 14.76 33.68
C THR A 147 26.14 14.67 34.76
N THR A 148 27.41 14.76 34.36
CA THR A 148 28.52 14.99 35.28
C THR A 148 28.30 16.39 35.85
N SER A 149 27.45 16.48 36.87
CA SER A 149 27.37 17.62 37.76
C SER A 149 28.72 17.66 38.49
N ALA A 150 29.68 18.37 37.91
CA ALA A 150 30.84 18.86 38.64
C ALA A 150 30.31 19.77 39.74
N ALA A 151 30.09 19.20 40.92
CA ALA A 151 29.78 19.95 42.12
C ALA A 151 30.99 20.82 42.46
N ALA A 152 30.81 22.13 42.35
CA ALA A 152 31.75 23.12 42.86
C ALA A 152 31.94 22.90 44.38
N PRO A 153 33.16 22.95 44.92
CA PRO A 153 33.38 22.76 46.35
C PRO A 153 32.93 24.02 47.10
N SER A 154 31.83 23.92 47.85
CA SER A 154 31.47 24.90 48.86
C SER A 154 32.43 24.78 50.05
N ARG A 155 33.13 25.88 50.36
CA ARG A 155 33.84 26.10 51.63
C ARG A 155 32.91 25.81 52.80
N ALA A 156 33.26 24.85 53.65
CA ALA A 156 32.79 24.77 55.03
C ALA A 156 33.84 24.10 55.92
N SER A 157 34.01 24.70 57.09
CA SER A 157 35.03 24.48 58.11
C SER A 157 35.11 23.03 58.60
N ALA A 158 36.32 22.50 58.71
CA ALA A 158 36.61 21.19 59.30
C ALA A 158 36.70 21.29 60.83
N ASN A 159 35.83 20.58 61.53
CA ASN A 159 36.06 20.13 62.90
C ASN A 159 36.48 18.67 62.88
N VAL A 160 37.59 18.39 63.57
CA VAL A 160 38.24 17.10 63.74
C VAL A 160 37.44 16.23 64.70
N ALA A 161 37.04 15.03 64.28
CA ALA A 161 36.89 13.87 65.17
C ALA A 161 36.86 12.55 64.38
N SER A 162 37.79 11.67 64.76
CA SER A 162 37.98 10.28 64.36
C SER A 162 36.76 9.38 64.64
N ARG A 163 36.44 8.45 63.71
CA ARG A 163 35.99 7.08 64.04
C ARG A 163 35.91 6.13 62.83
N VAL A 164 36.83 5.17 62.84
CA VAL A 164 36.72 3.71 62.62
C VAL A 164 35.92 3.19 61.42
N ASP A 165 36.67 2.56 60.51
CA ASP A 165 36.23 1.69 59.41
C ASP A 165 35.45 0.45 59.87
N HIS A 166 34.34 0.17 59.19
CA HIS A 166 33.87 -1.20 59.00
C HIS A 166 33.47 -1.41 57.53
N LYS A 167 34.34 -2.14 56.83
CA LYS A 167 34.15 -2.72 55.52
C LYS A 167 33.05 -3.79 55.60
N LYS A 168 31.98 -3.64 54.81
CA LYS A 168 30.98 -4.68 54.55
C LYS A 168 30.86 -4.86 53.05
N ASP A 169 31.07 -6.10 52.62
CA ASP A 169 31.26 -6.52 51.25
C ASP A 169 30.04 -6.27 50.35
N GLU A 170 30.35 -5.97 49.09
CA GLU A 170 29.42 -5.75 47.98
C GLU A 170 28.58 -7.00 47.71
N ASP A 171 27.27 -6.87 47.87
CA ASP A 171 26.32 -7.83 47.31
C ASP A 171 26.09 -7.43 45.84
N ALA A 172 26.69 -8.19 44.92
CA ALA A 172 26.48 -8.03 43.49
C ALA A 172 25.01 -8.31 43.16
N THR A 173 24.22 -7.26 43.01
CA THR A 173 22.88 -7.34 42.40
C THR A 173 23.00 -7.84 40.97
N VAL A 174 22.87 -9.14 40.80
CA VAL A 174 22.60 -9.79 39.52
C VAL A 174 21.22 -9.32 39.07
N GLU A 175 21.19 -8.46 38.04
CA GLU A 175 19.98 -8.09 37.31
C GLU A 175 19.21 -9.37 36.90
N PRO A 176 17.97 -9.60 37.39
CA PRO A 176 17.20 -10.73 36.94
C PRO A 176 16.82 -10.51 35.47
N ALA A 177 17.15 -11.48 34.62
CA ALA A 177 16.78 -11.51 33.22
C ALA A 177 15.30 -11.13 33.04
N THR A 178 15.06 -9.99 32.40
CA THR A 178 13.73 -9.45 32.14
C THR A 178 12.95 -10.45 31.30
N GLN A 179 12.04 -11.19 31.94
CA GLN A 179 11.11 -12.07 31.25
C GLN A 179 10.32 -11.26 30.21
N ALA A 180 10.50 -11.62 28.94
CA ALA A 180 9.79 -11.06 27.81
C ALA A 180 8.29 -11.29 27.99
N THR A 181 7.60 -10.34 28.62
CA THR A 181 6.16 -10.36 28.75
C THR A 181 5.58 -10.09 27.36
N ILE A 182 4.61 -10.92 26.94
CA ILE A 182 3.97 -10.93 25.61
C ILE A 182 3.39 -9.54 25.20
N THR A 183 3.27 -8.61 26.15
CA THR A 183 2.70 -7.27 25.99
C THR A 183 3.71 -6.14 25.78
N SER A 184 5.00 -6.42 25.52
CA SER A 184 5.98 -5.35 25.26
C SER A 184 5.69 -4.60 23.93
N PRO A 185 6.03 -3.30 23.80
CA PRO A 185 5.87 -2.56 22.54
C PRO A 185 6.64 -3.17 21.36
N VAL A 186 7.76 -3.85 21.66
CA VAL A 186 8.57 -4.60 20.69
C VAL A 186 7.80 -5.84 20.21
N SER A 187 7.29 -6.67 21.13
CA SER A 187 6.56 -7.89 20.76
C SER A 187 5.29 -7.61 19.99
N ILE A 188 4.58 -6.50 20.30
CA ILE A 188 3.39 -6.08 19.55
C ILE A 188 3.76 -5.67 18.12
N SER A 189 4.81 -4.84 17.93
CA SER A 189 5.28 -4.44 16.59
C SER A 189 5.75 -5.64 15.76
N VAL A 190 6.47 -6.58 16.37
CA VAL A 190 6.90 -7.82 15.70
C VAL A 190 5.70 -8.69 15.31
N LEU A 191 4.75 -8.92 16.22
CA LEU A 191 3.56 -9.71 15.92
C LEU A 191 2.73 -9.08 14.80
N ARG A 192 2.60 -7.74 14.81
CA ARG A 192 1.93 -6.96 13.78
C ARG A 192 2.59 -7.15 12.41
N TYR A 193 3.92 -7.04 12.33
CA TYR A 193 4.66 -7.27 11.10
C TYR A 193 4.53 -8.72 10.60
N MET A 194 4.61 -9.70 11.51
CA MET A 194 4.46 -11.12 11.17
C MET A 194 3.08 -11.44 10.60
N ILE A 195 2.01 -10.95 11.21
CA ILE A 195 0.64 -11.15 10.71
C ILE A 195 0.45 -10.44 9.37
N ALA A 196 0.92 -9.18 9.23
CA ALA A 196 0.82 -8.45 7.96
C ALA A 196 1.55 -9.19 6.82
N THR A 197 2.74 -9.72 7.11
CA THR A 197 3.54 -10.48 6.14
C THR A 197 2.89 -11.81 5.78
N ALA A 198 2.32 -12.52 6.77
CA ALA A 198 1.57 -13.74 6.52
C ALA A 198 0.35 -13.48 5.62
N VAL A 199 -0.44 -12.44 5.90
CA VAL A 199 -1.59 -12.07 5.05
C VAL A 199 -1.15 -11.68 3.63
N TRP A 200 -0.04 -10.93 3.50
CA TRP A 200 0.52 -10.63 2.18
C TRP A 200 0.96 -11.88 1.42
N LEU A 201 1.66 -12.82 2.07
CA LEU A 201 2.09 -14.08 1.46
C LEU A 201 0.90 -14.96 1.05
N LEU A 202 -0.15 -15.03 1.88
CA LEU A 202 -1.40 -15.73 1.55
C LEU A 202 -2.06 -15.12 0.31
N PHE A 203 -2.07 -13.79 0.22
CA PHE A 203 -2.65 -13.09 -0.92
C PHE A 203 -1.81 -13.25 -2.20
N ALA A 204 -0.48 -13.19 -2.11
CA ALA A 204 0.42 -13.06 -3.26
C ALA A 204 1.08 -14.37 -3.72
N ASN A 205 1.34 -15.34 -2.83
CA ASN A 205 2.27 -16.46 -3.09
C ASN A 205 1.82 -17.81 -2.46
N TRP A 206 0.52 -18.09 -2.32
CA TRP A 206 0.04 -19.12 -1.38
C TRP A 206 0.79 -20.49 -1.38
N PHE A 207 0.98 -21.04 -0.18
CA PHE A 207 1.82 -22.20 0.19
C PHE A 207 1.29 -23.58 -0.26
N PHE A 208 0.10 -23.65 -0.88
CA PHE A 208 -0.54 -24.89 -1.37
C PHE A 208 -1.23 -24.71 -2.73
N GLY A 209 -0.58 -24.03 -3.66
CA GLY A 209 -1.04 -23.87 -5.05
C GLY A 209 -1.12 -22.41 -5.50
N PRO A 210 -2.10 -22.04 -6.35
CA PRO A 210 -2.20 -20.70 -6.90
C PRO A 210 -2.50 -19.68 -5.77
N PRO A 211 -1.99 -18.44 -5.88
CA PRO A 211 -2.26 -17.40 -4.89
C PRO A 211 -3.75 -17.07 -4.79
N LEU A 212 -4.18 -16.56 -3.64
CA LEU A 212 -5.60 -16.26 -3.40
C LEU A 212 -6.18 -15.30 -4.45
N SER A 213 -5.41 -14.29 -4.86
CA SER A 213 -5.81 -13.36 -5.92
C SER A 213 -6.10 -14.07 -7.25
N GLU A 214 -5.27 -15.04 -7.66
CA GLU A 214 -5.47 -15.82 -8.87
C GLU A 214 -6.67 -16.78 -8.74
N ARG A 215 -6.89 -17.35 -7.56
CA ARG A 215 -8.08 -18.19 -7.30
C ARG A 215 -9.36 -17.38 -7.45
N ILE A 216 -9.38 -16.16 -6.93
CA ILE A 216 -10.54 -15.26 -7.09
C ILE A 216 -10.70 -14.86 -8.56
N LEU A 217 -9.60 -14.53 -9.23
CA LEU A 217 -9.60 -14.17 -10.66
C LEU A 217 -10.18 -15.30 -11.53
N THR A 218 -9.72 -16.53 -11.34
CA THR A 218 -10.20 -17.72 -12.08
C THR A 218 -11.61 -18.12 -11.68
N ALA A 219 -11.96 -18.08 -10.39
CA ALA A 219 -13.31 -18.38 -9.90
C ALA A 219 -14.36 -17.38 -10.41
N THR A 220 -13.95 -16.16 -10.73
CA THR A 220 -14.82 -15.12 -11.30
C THR A 220 -14.85 -15.12 -12.83
N GLY A 221 -14.30 -16.17 -13.47
CA GLY A 221 -14.43 -16.42 -14.90
C GLY A 221 -13.25 -15.99 -15.77
N ALA A 222 -12.06 -15.75 -15.19
CA ALA A 222 -10.88 -15.49 -16.00
C ALA A 222 -10.40 -16.74 -16.75
N VAL A 223 -10.04 -16.55 -18.02
CA VAL A 223 -9.48 -17.57 -18.90
C VAL A 223 -8.07 -17.18 -19.34
N CYS A 224 -7.21 -18.18 -19.50
CA CYS A 224 -5.84 -17.98 -19.96
C CYS A 224 -5.82 -18.06 -21.49
N VAL A 225 -5.40 -16.99 -22.17
CA VAL A 225 -5.41 -16.89 -23.65
C VAL A 225 -4.07 -16.39 -24.18
N PRO A 226 -3.70 -16.69 -25.43
CA PRO A 226 -2.50 -16.15 -26.04
C PRO A 226 -2.60 -14.62 -26.22
N SER A 227 -1.51 -13.90 -25.93
CA SER A 227 -1.49 -12.43 -26.02
C SER A 227 -1.57 -11.88 -27.45
N SER A 228 -1.24 -12.70 -28.46
CA SER A 228 -1.24 -12.30 -29.87
C SER A 228 -2.64 -12.12 -30.44
N ASP A 229 -3.56 -12.97 -30.01
CA ASP A 229 -4.95 -12.96 -30.42
C ASP A 229 -5.80 -13.54 -29.29
N PRO A 230 -6.34 -12.68 -28.41
CA PRO A 230 -7.14 -13.10 -27.28
C PRO A 230 -8.45 -13.81 -27.65
N GLN A 231 -8.83 -13.86 -28.93
CA GLN A 231 -10.01 -14.60 -29.39
C GLN A 231 -9.72 -16.08 -29.71
N GLN A 232 -8.45 -16.49 -29.69
CA GLN A 232 -8.07 -17.89 -29.88
C GLN A 232 -8.44 -18.74 -28.66
N SER A 233 -8.49 -20.06 -28.88
CA SER A 233 -8.87 -21.03 -27.85
C SER A 233 -8.04 -20.86 -26.57
N PRO A 234 -8.67 -21.04 -25.40
CA PRO A 234 -7.98 -20.94 -24.13
C PRO A 234 -6.82 -21.95 -24.06
N VAL A 235 -5.70 -21.50 -23.49
CA VAL A 235 -4.55 -22.35 -23.19
C VAL A 235 -4.57 -22.77 -21.73
N GLU A 236 -3.76 -23.76 -21.37
CA GLU A 236 -3.68 -24.25 -20.01
C GLU A 236 -3.28 -23.12 -19.03
N SER A 237 -3.99 -23.02 -17.90
CA SER A 237 -3.77 -21.99 -16.88
C SER A 237 -2.33 -21.89 -16.36
N LEU A 238 -1.59 -23.00 -16.42
CA LEU A 238 -0.20 -23.06 -15.98
C LEU A 238 0.67 -22.06 -16.73
N TYR A 239 0.43 -21.82 -18.02
CA TYR A 239 1.21 -20.86 -18.82
C TYR A 239 1.05 -19.42 -18.37
N CYS A 240 -0.18 -19.02 -17.96
CA CYS A 240 -0.40 -17.70 -17.38
C CYS A 240 0.22 -17.57 -15.99
N ARG A 241 0.18 -18.65 -15.19
CA ARG A 241 0.70 -18.66 -13.82
C ARG A 241 2.22 -18.60 -13.77
N THR A 242 2.91 -19.52 -14.45
CA THR A 242 4.37 -19.62 -14.46
C THR A 242 5.00 -18.57 -15.38
N ARG A 243 4.18 -17.87 -16.17
CA ARG A 243 4.60 -16.96 -17.23
C ARG A 243 5.50 -17.65 -18.26
N THR A 244 5.33 -18.95 -18.45
CA THR A 244 6.05 -19.70 -19.48
C THR A 244 5.62 -19.22 -20.86
N PRO A 245 6.57 -18.96 -21.77
CA PRO A 245 6.25 -18.60 -23.14
C PRO A 245 5.61 -19.77 -23.88
N LEU A 246 4.58 -19.48 -24.67
CA LEU A 246 4.05 -20.34 -25.71
C LEU A 246 5.04 -20.32 -26.89
N SER A 247 5.36 -21.49 -27.43
CA SER A 247 6.30 -21.68 -28.54
C SER A 247 5.66 -22.52 -29.65
N SER A 248 6.26 -22.50 -30.84
CA SER A 248 5.84 -23.38 -31.94
C SER A 248 5.94 -24.87 -31.59
N SER A 249 6.86 -25.26 -30.70
CA SER A 249 7.00 -26.65 -30.24
C SER A 249 5.88 -27.09 -29.29
N THR A 250 5.35 -26.18 -28.47
CA THR A 250 4.30 -26.50 -27.50
C THR A 250 2.90 -26.32 -28.06
N HIS A 251 2.71 -25.29 -28.89
CA HIS A 251 1.40 -24.92 -29.43
C HIS A 251 1.49 -24.62 -30.94
N PRO A 252 1.81 -25.62 -31.79
CA PRO A 252 2.08 -25.41 -33.21
C PRO A 252 0.92 -24.70 -33.92
N ALA A 253 -0.33 -25.01 -33.56
CA ALA A 253 -1.53 -24.40 -34.14
C ALA A 253 -1.58 -22.86 -34.01
N LEU A 254 -1.03 -22.28 -32.92
CA LEU A 254 -0.99 -20.83 -32.72
C LEU A 254 0.02 -20.13 -33.65
N PHE A 255 0.98 -20.88 -34.18
CA PHE A 255 2.06 -20.40 -35.03
C PHE A 255 1.91 -20.82 -36.51
N SER A 256 0.87 -21.60 -36.86
CA SER A 256 0.61 -22.07 -38.22
C SER A 256 -0.33 -21.17 -39.06
N SER A 257 -1.01 -20.20 -38.45
CA SER A 257 -2.00 -19.32 -39.12
C SER A 257 -1.34 -18.16 -39.90
N LYS A 258 -2.07 -17.46 -40.79
CA LYS A 258 -1.63 -16.22 -41.49
C LYS A 258 -1.19 -15.09 -40.53
N SER A 259 -1.52 -15.18 -39.24
CA SER A 259 -0.95 -14.37 -38.14
C SER A 259 0.57 -14.60 -37.92
N ALA A 260 1.13 -15.67 -38.50
CA ALA A 260 2.55 -15.96 -38.52
C ALA A 260 3.37 -14.88 -39.24
N ALA A 261 2.83 -14.09 -40.18
CA ALA A 261 3.61 -13.05 -40.85
C ALA A 261 4.02 -11.90 -39.88
N SER A 262 3.20 -11.58 -38.87
CA SER A 262 3.55 -10.62 -37.81
C SER A 262 4.19 -11.29 -36.58
N LEU A 263 3.90 -12.58 -36.36
CA LEU A 263 4.45 -13.37 -35.25
C LEU A 263 5.79 -14.06 -35.56
N GLN A 264 6.20 -14.18 -36.83
CA GLN A 264 7.49 -14.71 -37.25
C GLN A 264 8.67 -13.89 -36.73
N ALA A 265 8.44 -12.64 -36.33
CA ALA A 265 9.43 -11.82 -35.63
C ALA A 265 9.67 -12.24 -34.17
N SER A 266 8.72 -12.96 -33.53
CA SER A 266 8.81 -13.39 -32.13
C SER A 266 8.79 -14.91 -32.01
N LYS A 267 9.92 -15.50 -31.62
CA LYS A 267 10.08 -16.94 -31.35
C LYS A 267 9.14 -17.49 -30.26
N SER A 268 8.45 -16.62 -29.53
CA SER A 268 7.54 -16.98 -28.44
C SER A 268 6.41 -15.97 -28.24
N ILE A 269 5.28 -16.44 -27.75
CA ILE A 269 4.11 -15.63 -27.38
C ILE A 269 3.87 -15.79 -25.88
N ARG A 270 3.43 -14.74 -25.17
CA ARG A 270 3.07 -14.87 -23.75
C ARG A 270 1.58 -15.19 -23.60
N ALA A 271 1.24 -16.08 -22.67
CA ALA A 271 -0.13 -16.27 -22.24
C ALA A 271 -0.53 -15.21 -21.20
N ILE A 272 -1.76 -14.72 -21.28
CA ILE A 272 -2.29 -13.69 -20.37
C ILE A 272 -3.67 -14.08 -19.86
N TRP A 273 -3.98 -13.69 -18.63
CA TRP A 273 -5.32 -13.77 -18.08
C TRP A 273 -6.22 -12.72 -18.74
N LYS A 274 -7.41 -13.14 -19.16
CA LYS A 274 -8.49 -12.29 -19.69
C LYS A 274 -9.79 -12.65 -19.00
N GLY A 275 -10.64 -11.65 -18.77
CA GLY A 275 -11.86 -11.89 -18.00
C GLY A 275 -11.62 -11.83 -16.49
N GLY A 276 -12.69 -12.06 -15.73
CA GLY A 276 -12.67 -12.18 -14.28
C GLY A 276 -12.38 -10.88 -13.52
N HIS A 277 -12.39 -11.01 -12.20
CA HIS A 277 -12.17 -9.93 -11.24
C HIS A 277 -10.76 -10.01 -10.64
N ASP A 278 -9.85 -9.14 -11.09
CA ASP A 278 -8.48 -9.07 -10.60
C ASP A 278 -8.37 -8.08 -9.43
N ILE A 279 -8.43 -8.59 -8.19
CA ILE A 279 -8.28 -7.74 -7.00
C ILE A 279 -6.98 -6.93 -7.11
N SER A 280 -7.10 -5.60 -7.01
CA SER A 280 -5.94 -4.70 -7.13
C SER A 280 -4.91 -4.96 -6.03
N GLY A 281 -3.90 -5.77 -6.36
CA GLY A 281 -2.81 -6.13 -5.46
C GLY A 281 -1.96 -4.91 -5.08
N HIS A 282 -1.88 -3.91 -5.95
CA HIS A 282 -1.21 -2.64 -5.69
C HIS A 282 -1.97 -1.82 -4.65
N THR A 283 -3.29 -1.71 -4.78
CA THR A 283 -4.12 -1.05 -3.76
C THR A 283 -3.99 -1.77 -2.42
N PHE A 284 -4.12 -3.11 -2.42
CA PHE A 284 -3.99 -3.94 -1.23
C PHE A 284 -2.67 -3.71 -0.49
N ILE A 285 -1.51 -3.88 -1.17
CA ILE A 285 -0.21 -3.79 -0.50
C ILE A 285 0.10 -2.37 -0.04
N MET A 286 -0.27 -1.34 -0.82
CA MET A 286 -0.01 0.04 -0.44
C MET A 286 -0.82 0.46 0.79
N VAL A 287 -2.08 0.02 0.88
CA VAL A 287 -2.93 0.28 2.04
C VAL A 287 -2.38 -0.46 3.27
N LEU A 288 -2.13 -1.77 3.16
CA LEU A 288 -1.61 -2.57 4.26
C LEU A 288 -0.25 -2.06 4.78
N SER A 289 0.70 -1.78 3.87
CA SER A 289 2.02 -1.25 4.20
C SER A 289 1.92 0.13 4.86
N SER A 290 1.06 1.02 4.35
CA SER A 290 0.91 2.37 4.92
C SER A 290 0.35 2.30 6.33
N LEU A 291 -0.69 1.50 6.55
CA LEU A 291 -1.30 1.35 7.87
C LEU A 291 -0.36 0.66 8.86
N LEU A 292 0.38 -0.37 8.43
CA LEU A 292 1.41 -1.02 9.25
C LEU A 292 2.45 -0.01 9.78
N LEU A 293 2.99 0.83 8.89
CA LEU A 293 4.01 1.81 9.27
C LEU A 293 3.42 2.95 10.12
N LEU A 294 2.19 3.36 9.85
CA LEU A 294 1.51 4.41 10.61
C LEU A 294 1.16 3.97 12.04
N GLU A 295 0.73 2.72 12.23
CA GLU A 295 0.47 2.14 13.56
C GLU A 295 1.71 2.22 14.46
N ASP A 296 2.86 1.87 13.91
CA ASP A 296 4.12 1.86 14.63
C ASP A 296 4.67 3.26 14.93
N VAL A 297 4.35 4.25 14.09
CA VAL A 297 4.90 5.61 14.18
C VAL A 297 3.91 6.61 14.81
N ALA A 298 2.65 6.20 15.00
CA ALA A 298 1.58 6.98 15.63
C ALA A 298 1.97 7.71 16.93
N PRO A 299 2.59 7.05 17.94
CA PRO A 299 2.91 7.74 19.19
C PRO A 299 3.97 8.83 18.98
N TYR A 300 4.88 8.63 18.03
CA TYR A 300 5.90 9.61 17.68
C TYR A 300 5.28 10.79 16.92
N LEU A 301 4.37 10.53 15.97
CA LEU A 301 3.65 11.60 15.25
C LEU A 301 2.83 12.48 16.20
N ALA A 302 2.16 11.89 17.18
CA ALA A 302 1.38 12.63 18.17
C ALA A 302 2.26 13.63 18.95
N VAL A 303 3.49 13.24 19.29
CA VAL A 303 4.46 14.11 19.99
C VAL A 303 5.02 15.18 19.07
N LEU A 304 5.45 14.82 17.85
CA LEU A 304 6.04 15.76 16.90
C LEU A 304 5.08 16.85 16.45
N LEU A 305 3.82 16.48 16.18
CA LEU A 305 2.80 17.41 15.72
C LEU A 305 2.28 18.31 16.85
N GLY A 306 2.55 17.95 18.10
CA GLY A 306 2.26 18.75 19.29
C GLY A 306 0.81 19.22 19.35
N ARG A 307 0.62 20.55 19.46
CA ARG A 307 -0.70 21.20 19.53
C ARG A 307 -1.18 21.79 18.21
N SER A 308 -0.56 21.41 17.08
CA SER A 308 -0.97 21.92 15.77
C SER A 308 -2.42 21.56 15.43
N ALA A 309 -3.06 22.34 14.56
CA ALA A 309 -4.40 22.02 14.04
C ALA A 309 -4.41 20.63 13.36
N PHE A 310 -3.32 20.29 12.67
CA PHE A 310 -3.12 18.99 12.04
C PHE A 310 -3.02 17.85 13.06
N ALA A 311 -2.39 18.07 14.23
CA ALA A 311 -2.39 17.10 15.33
C ALA A 311 -3.81 16.80 15.83
N LYS A 312 -4.68 17.82 15.92
CA LYS A 312 -6.08 17.62 16.35
C LYS A 312 -6.89 16.81 15.33
N LEU A 313 -6.57 16.95 14.04
CA LEU A 313 -7.19 16.16 12.98
C LEU A 313 -6.73 14.69 13.01
N LEU A 314 -5.42 14.46 13.13
CA LEU A 314 -4.84 13.11 13.15
C LEU A 314 -5.06 12.37 14.47
N PHE A 315 -5.02 13.09 15.59
CA PHE A 315 -5.14 12.56 16.95
C PHE A 315 -6.23 13.32 17.72
N PRO A 316 -7.52 13.06 17.44
CA PRO A 316 -8.64 13.75 18.09
C PRO A 316 -8.64 13.64 19.61
N SER A 317 -8.10 12.55 20.16
CA SER A 317 -7.97 12.31 21.60
C SER A 317 -6.79 13.03 22.27
N GLY A 318 -5.96 13.75 21.50
CA GLY A 318 -4.78 14.46 21.97
C GLY A 318 -3.58 13.54 22.27
N ALA A 319 -2.39 14.11 22.14
CA ALA A 319 -1.15 13.46 22.59
C ALA A 319 -1.06 13.48 24.13
N PRO A 320 -0.45 12.47 24.78
CA PRO A 320 -0.23 12.50 26.21
C PRO A 320 0.61 13.73 26.61
N LEU A 321 0.08 14.53 27.54
CA LEU A 321 0.64 15.83 27.97
C LEU A 321 2.10 15.78 28.43
N ASN A 322 2.60 14.61 28.84
CA ASN A 322 3.96 14.41 29.35
C ASN A 322 4.98 13.96 28.28
N ALA A 323 4.55 13.60 27.06
CA ALA A 323 5.44 13.09 26.02
C ALA A 323 6.16 14.20 25.22
N ALA A 324 5.67 15.44 25.30
CA ALA A 324 6.22 16.59 24.57
C ALA A 324 7.59 17.08 25.06
N LYS A 325 8.09 16.57 26.20
CA LYS A 325 9.39 16.99 26.79
C LYS A 325 10.55 16.05 26.45
N THR A 326 10.30 14.93 25.78
CA THR A 326 11.34 13.93 25.49
C THR A 326 12.07 14.29 24.20
N ARG A 327 13.34 14.69 24.29
CA ARG A 327 14.23 14.81 23.11
C ARG A 327 14.64 13.42 22.64
N TRP A 328 14.44 13.12 21.36
CA TRP A 328 14.88 11.85 20.76
C TRP A 328 16.25 11.99 20.08
N SER A 329 16.91 10.85 19.83
CA SER A 329 18.13 10.81 19.01
C SER A 329 17.82 11.27 17.59
N THR A 330 18.79 11.90 16.91
CA THR A 330 18.70 12.25 15.47
C THR A 330 18.33 11.04 14.61
N SER A 331 18.80 9.84 15.00
CA SER A 331 18.47 8.58 14.34
C SER A 331 16.98 8.22 14.44
N ALA A 332 16.34 8.49 15.58
CA ALA A 332 14.91 8.27 15.78
C ALA A 332 14.07 9.25 14.95
N TYR A 333 14.46 10.53 14.89
CA TYR A 333 13.82 11.50 13.99
C TYR A 333 13.94 11.07 12.52
N ALA A 334 15.13 10.60 12.11
CA ALA A 334 15.34 10.08 10.76
C ALA A 334 14.47 8.85 10.47
N ALA A 335 14.29 7.94 11.42
CA ALA A 335 13.42 6.77 11.27
C ALA A 335 11.95 7.14 11.08
N VAL A 336 11.46 8.09 11.87
CA VAL A 336 10.09 8.62 11.75
C VAL A 336 9.91 9.33 10.39
N ALA A 337 10.86 10.19 10.01
CA ALA A 337 10.82 10.90 8.74
C ALA A 337 10.86 9.96 7.53
N ALA A 338 11.74 8.94 7.55
CA ALA A 338 11.82 7.93 6.49
C ALA A 338 10.50 7.15 6.37
N SER A 339 9.88 6.80 7.49
CA SER A 339 8.60 6.09 7.52
C SER A 339 7.46 6.93 6.95
N VAL A 340 7.34 8.19 7.37
CA VAL A 340 6.34 9.13 6.85
C VAL A 340 6.56 9.42 5.38
N GLY A 341 7.82 9.60 4.95
CA GLY A 341 8.18 9.77 3.54
C GLY A 341 7.79 8.57 2.68
N LEU A 342 8.02 7.36 3.18
CA LEU A 342 7.62 6.13 2.49
C LEU A 342 6.09 5.99 2.43
N VAL A 343 5.37 6.30 3.50
CA VAL A 343 3.89 6.36 3.49
C VAL A 343 3.39 7.41 2.48
N GLY A 344 4.02 8.58 2.41
CA GLY A 344 3.70 9.60 1.40
C GLY A 344 3.89 9.09 -0.02
N LEU A 345 4.98 8.35 -0.27
CA LEU A 345 5.21 7.70 -1.56
C LEU A 345 4.14 6.64 -1.87
N TRP A 346 3.75 5.82 -0.89
CA TRP A 346 2.65 4.86 -1.03
C TRP A 346 1.33 5.53 -1.30
N SER A 347 1.00 6.63 -0.62
CA SER A 347 -0.19 7.44 -0.88
C SER A 347 -0.21 7.98 -2.31
N TRP A 348 0.92 8.50 -2.80
CA TRP A 348 1.03 8.97 -4.17
C TRP A 348 0.87 7.83 -5.19
N MET A 349 1.47 6.67 -4.94
CA MET A 349 1.32 5.49 -5.81
C MET A 349 -0.07 4.88 -5.76
N LEU A 350 -0.71 4.92 -4.61
CA LEU A 350 -2.10 4.53 -4.41
C LEU A 350 -3.03 5.42 -5.22
N LEU A 351 -2.82 6.74 -5.21
CA LEU A 351 -3.58 7.69 -6.02
C LEU A 351 -3.42 7.39 -7.52
N ASN A 352 -2.18 7.25 -8.00
CA ASN A 352 -1.93 6.94 -9.40
C ASN A 352 -2.52 5.59 -9.82
N THR A 353 -2.52 4.60 -8.92
CA THR A 353 -3.22 3.33 -9.12
C THR A 353 -4.72 3.53 -9.25
N ALA A 354 -5.32 4.30 -8.34
CA ALA A 354 -6.74 4.61 -8.37
C ALA A 354 -7.15 5.41 -9.63
N ILE A 355 -6.25 6.22 -10.19
CA ILE A 355 -6.50 6.99 -11.41
C ILE A 355 -6.33 6.13 -12.67
N TYR A 356 -5.24 5.37 -12.84
CA TYR A 356 -4.88 4.81 -14.16
C TYR A 356 -5.06 3.30 -14.31
N PHE A 357 -5.00 2.54 -13.23
CA PHE A 357 -4.93 1.07 -13.29
C PHE A 357 -6.16 0.42 -12.66
N HIS A 358 -6.49 -0.81 -13.08
CA HIS A 358 -7.64 -1.56 -12.60
C HIS A 358 -9.00 -0.92 -12.89
N THR A 359 -10.04 -1.73 -12.80
CA THR A 359 -11.43 -1.27 -12.84
C THR A 359 -11.85 -0.68 -11.49
N PRO A 360 -12.95 0.11 -11.41
CA PRO A 360 -13.45 0.64 -10.14
C PRO A 360 -13.70 -0.45 -9.08
N GLN A 361 -14.32 -1.57 -9.47
CA GLN A 361 -14.59 -2.69 -8.57
C GLN A 361 -13.31 -3.36 -8.05
N GLU A 362 -12.31 -3.53 -8.92
CA GLU A 362 -11.03 -4.12 -8.54
C GLU A 362 -10.26 -3.26 -7.53
N LYS A 363 -10.31 -1.92 -7.69
CA LYS A 363 -9.73 -0.95 -6.74
C LYS A 363 -10.42 -1.06 -5.38
N ILE A 364 -11.75 -1.07 -5.36
CA ILE A 364 -12.54 -1.17 -4.11
C ILE A 364 -12.25 -2.49 -3.41
N SER A 365 -12.23 -3.61 -4.14
CA SER A 365 -11.91 -4.91 -3.54
C SER A 365 -10.49 -4.96 -2.94
N GLY A 366 -9.50 -4.36 -3.61
CA GLY A 366 -8.13 -4.25 -3.08
C GLY A 366 -8.06 -3.41 -1.80
N LEU A 367 -8.81 -2.30 -1.75
CA LEU A 367 -8.94 -1.48 -0.54
C LEU A 367 -9.57 -2.27 0.61
N LEU A 368 -10.68 -2.96 0.36
CA LEU A 368 -11.37 -3.76 1.38
C LEU A 368 -10.48 -4.86 1.95
N VAL A 369 -9.79 -5.61 1.09
CA VAL A 369 -8.84 -6.66 1.55
C VAL A 369 -7.71 -6.04 2.36
N GLY A 370 -7.18 -4.87 1.97
CA GLY A 370 -6.14 -4.16 2.72
C GLY A 370 -6.61 -3.70 4.11
N LEU A 371 -7.83 -3.17 4.21
CA LEU A 371 -8.42 -2.77 5.48
C LEU A 371 -8.74 -3.96 6.38
N LEU A 372 -9.30 -5.05 5.83
CA LEU A 372 -9.58 -6.27 6.58
C LEU A 372 -8.27 -6.89 7.11
N ALA A 373 -7.22 -6.96 6.29
CA ALA A 373 -5.90 -7.39 6.72
C ALA A 373 -5.36 -6.53 7.87
N TRP A 374 -5.53 -5.21 7.79
CA TRP A 374 -5.14 -4.28 8.84
C TRP A 374 -5.96 -4.41 10.13
N LEU A 375 -7.25 -4.74 10.04
CA LEU A 375 -8.11 -4.92 11.23
C LEU A 375 -7.69 -6.13 12.08
N VAL A 376 -7.12 -7.17 11.45
CA VAL A 376 -6.60 -8.35 12.15
C VAL A 376 -5.28 -8.06 12.87
N LEU A 377 -4.60 -6.95 12.54
CA LEU A 377 -3.36 -6.58 13.19
C LEU A 377 -3.57 -6.19 14.66
N PRO A 378 -2.70 -6.64 15.58
CA PRO A 378 -2.76 -6.27 16.99
C PRO A 378 -2.79 -4.75 17.17
N LYS A 379 -3.83 -4.26 17.84
CA LYS A 379 -3.96 -2.85 18.23
C LYS A 379 -3.39 -2.66 19.62
N GLY A 380 -2.54 -1.66 19.79
CA GLY A 380 -1.85 -1.39 21.05
C GLY A 380 -0.45 -0.87 20.80
N ASN A 381 -0.04 0.09 21.62
CA ASN A 381 1.31 0.62 21.70
C ASN A 381 1.74 0.64 23.16
#